data_AF-A0A6G0IH02-F1
#
_entry.id   AF-A0A6G0IH02-F1
#
_cell.length_a   1.000
_cell.length_b   1.000
_cell.length_c   1.000
_cell.angle_alpha   90.00
_cell.angle_beta   90.00
_cell.angle_gamma   90.00
#
_symmetry.space_group_name_H-M   'P 1'
#
loop_
_entity.id
_entity.type
_entity.pdbx_description
1 polymer ?
#
loop_
_entity_poly.entity_id
_entity_poly.type
_entity_poly.pdbx_seq_one_letter_code
_entity_poly.pdbx_strand_id
1 'polypeptide(L)'
;MVLGSLCLRNKFPLFHERMDEIKTFHSLKSLDLFGCRLGDDHEIYLHLTSSSLASSLIQLSIGGNSLSDVGLQRLTAPIRMMRKGLDCLQFLDVSYNPVSERALRYITCLPKLEKLDISATSMKLGTRLKTTMWDLLGLIYSEKKPLDTFDHSRCKTEGWAEQVVNQWETNNSQMPKQKKIDESRTSALRFFGRQKFVREVLNAAPVVRESEEEAERERLHFYKPAANAHTPERQTCSSTNRQAEPSRHNVKKRQRQSERCDGSRQSPPTKRLPSSALTAEDIDLLNSY
;
A
#
# COMPACT_ATOMS: atom_id res chain seq x y z
N MET A 1 -21.63 -16.37 -4.00
CA MET A 1 -20.33 -15.74 -3.69
C MET A 1 -19.81 -16.43 -2.44
N VAL A 2 -18.57 -16.93 -2.43
CA VAL A 2 -18.10 -17.89 -1.40
C VAL A 2 -17.81 -17.19 -0.08
N LEU A 3 -17.04 -16.11 -0.10
CA LEU A 3 -16.91 -15.13 0.98
C LEU A 3 -17.04 -13.72 0.37
N GLY A 4 -17.62 -12.80 1.13
CA GLY A 4 -17.63 -11.36 0.84
C GLY A 4 -16.67 -10.58 1.73
N SER A 5 -16.45 -11.05 2.96
CA SER A 5 -15.48 -10.51 3.91
C SER A 5 -14.69 -11.66 4.56
N LEU A 6 -13.42 -11.43 4.90
CA LEU A 6 -12.56 -12.39 5.59
C LEU A 6 -11.73 -11.67 6.66
N CYS A 7 -11.93 -12.04 7.93
CA CYS A 7 -11.25 -11.44 9.08
C CYS A 7 -10.29 -12.45 9.73
N LEU A 8 -8.99 -12.24 9.46
CA LEU A 8 -7.88 -13.03 10.00
C LEU A 8 -7.01 -12.22 10.98
N ARG A 9 -7.53 -11.10 11.49
CA ARG A 9 -6.88 -10.20 12.45
C ARG A 9 -6.25 -10.97 13.62
N ASN A 10 -4.94 -10.84 13.78
CA ASN A 10 -4.07 -11.56 14.73
C ASN A 10 -4.01 -13.10 14.58
N LYS A 11 -4.71 -13.71 13.61
CA LYS A 11 -4.76 -15.17 13.36
C LYS A 11 -3.61 -15.66 12.48
N PHE A 12 -2.40 -15.12 12.67
CA PHE A 12 -1.23 -15.42 11.85
C PHE A 12 -0.94 -16.93 11.66
N PRO A 13 -1.13 -17.85 12.64
CA PRO A 13 -0.89 -19.28 12.41
C PRO A 13 -1.90 -19.86 11.42
N LEU A 14 -3.19 -19.52 11.58
CA LEU A 14 -4.27 -19.96 10.70
C LEU A 14 -4.05 -19.47 9.26
N PHE A 15 -3.68 -18.21 9.11
CA PHE A 15 -3.42 -17.58 7.83
C PHE A 15 -2.25 -18.23 7.07
N HIS A 16 -1.16 -18.61 7.76
CA HIS A 16 -0.06 -19.35 7.13
C HIS A 16 -0.41 -20.83 6.88
N GLU A 17 -1.10 -21.50 7.82
CA GLU A 17 -1.51 -22.91 7.70
C GLU A 17 -2.60 -23.14 6.64
N ARG A 18 -3.36 -22.10 6.25
CA ARG A 18 -4.48 -22.15 5.27
C ARG A 18 -4.30 -21.22 4.08
N MET A 19 -3.07 -20.80 3.82
CA MET A 19 -2.75 -19.81 2.79
C MET A 19 -3.27 -20.21 1.40
N ASP A 20 -3.12 -21.48 1.01
CA ASP A 20 -3.53 -21.93 -0.32
C ASP A 20 -5.05 -22.06 -0.46
N GLU A 21 -5.78 -22.43 0.60
CA GLU A 21 -7.24 -22.32 0.61
C GLU A 21 -7.70 -20.86 0.57
N ILE A 22 -7.02 -19.95 1.28
CA ILE A 22 -7.31 -18.51 1.29
C ILE A 22 -7.13 -17.90 -0.11
N LYS A 23 -6.11 -18.32 -0.86
CA LYS A 23 -5.90 -17.92 -2.27
C LYS A 23 -7.08 -18.28 -3.20
N THR A 24 -7.99 -19.17 -2.80
CA THR A 24 -9.18 -19.53 -3.60
C THR A 24 -10.34 -18.53 -3.48
N PHE A 25 -10.28 -17.56 -2.56
CA PHE A 25 -11.38 -16.63 -2.31
C PHE A 25 -11.42 -15.44 -3.29
N HIS A 26 -11.60 -15.75 -4.57
CA HIS A 26 -11.60 -14.85 -5.75
C HIS A 26 -12.68 -13.74 -5.79
N SER A 27 -13.28 -13.33 -4.67
CA SER A 27 -14.38 -12.35 -4.65
C SER A 27 -14.51 -11.56 -3.33
N LEU A 28 -13.48 -11.57 -2.47
CA LEU A 28 -13.51 -10.78 -1.23
C LEU A 28 -13.63 -9.28 -1.56
N LYS A 29 -14.53 -8.60 -0.84
CA LYS A 29 -14.65 -7.14 -0.82
C LYS A 29 -13.88 -6.53 0.34
N SER A 30 -13.77 -7.26 1.45
CA SER A 30 -12.98 -6.88 2.62
C SER A 30 -12.07 -8.02 3.04
N LEU A 31 -10.82 -7.68 3.36
CA LEU A 31 -9.79 -8.61 3.83
C LEU A 31 -8.97 -7.94 4.93
N ASP A 32 -9.10 -8.46 6.15
CA ASP A 32 -8.34 -8.00 7.31
C ASP A 32 -7.27 -9.02 7.67
N LEU A 33 -6.02 -8.61 7.43
CA LEU A 33 -4.77 -9.31 7.76
C LEU A 33 -3.97 -8.54 8.82
N PHE A 34 -4.61 -7.68 9.63
CA PHE A 34 -3.93 -6.93 10.67
C PHE A 34 -3.24 -7.90 11.66
N GLY A 35 -1.97 -7.67 11.99
CA GLY A 35 -1.21 -8.54 12.91
C GLY A 35 -0.88 -9.94 12.36
N CYS A 36 -1.01 -10.19 11.05
CA CYS A 36 -0.69 -11.47 10.41
C CYS A 36 0.83 -11.75 10.23
N ARG A 37 1.71 -10.84 10.65
CA ARG A 37 3.19 -10.92 10.56
C ARG A 37 3.74 -11.02 9.14
N LEU A 38 3.12 -10.34 8.17
CA LEU A 38 3.46 -10.48 6.76
C LEU A 38 4.94 -10.14 6.44
N GLY A 39 5.47 -9.04 6.98
CA GLY A 39 6.80 -8.51 6.60
C GLY A 39 6.90 -8.07 5.14
N ASP A 40 8.06 -7.60 4.70
CA ASP A 40 8.21 -7.01 3.36
C ASP A 40 8.14 -8.04 2.22
N ASP A 41 8.61 -9.26 2.46
CA ASP A 41 8.82 -10.25 1.41
C ASP A 41 7.65 -11.23 1.17
N HIS A 42 6.52 -11.02 1.85
CA HIS A 42 5.39 -11.94 1.83
C HIS A 42 4.82 -12.24 0.43
N GLU A 43 4.41 -13.48 0.20
CA GLU A 43 3.81 -13.90 -1.08
C GLU A 43 2.36 -13.41 -1.27
N ILE A 44 1.65 -13.08 -0.18
CA ILE A 44 0.26 -12.57 -0.26
C ILE A 44 0.15 -11.31 -1.14
N TYR A 45 1.22 -10.50 -1.25
CA TYR A 45 1.25 -9.30 -2.07
C TYR A 45 1.08 -9.59 -3.58
N LEU A 46 1.54 -10.76 -4.04
CA LEU A 46 1.30 -11.25 -5.40
C LEU A 46 -0.15 -11.70 -5.58
N HIS A 47 -0.76 -12.29 -4.55
CA HIS A 47 -2.17 -12.70 -4.60
C HIS A 47 -3.14 -11.50 -4.53
N LEU A 48 -2.89 -10.52 -3.66
CA LEU A 48 -3.68 -9.29 -3.53
C LEU A 48 -3.76 -8.47 -4.84
N THR A 49 -2.74 -8.59 -5.69
CA THR A 49 -2.67 -7.95 -7.00
C THR A 49 -3.00 -8.88 -8.18
N SER A 50 -3.28 -10.16 -7.91
CA SER A 50 -3.71 -11.12 -8.93
C SER A 50 -5.11 -10.80 -9.45
N SER A 51 -5.41 -11.17 -10.70
CA SER A 51 -6.64 -10.78 -11.42
C SER A 51 -7.94 -11.21 -10.73
N SER A 52 -7.90 -12.27 -9.93
CA SER A 52 -9.05 -12.74 -9.16
C SER A 52 -9.45 -11.77 -8.06
N LEU A 53 -8.52 -11.35 -7.19
CA LEU A 53 -8.82 -10.50 -6.05
C LEU A 53 -8.79 -8.99 -6.37
N ALA A 54 -7.94 -8.58 -7.32
CA ALA A 54 -7.73 -7.18 -7.69
C ALA A 54 -9.01 -6.43 -8.10
N SER A 55 -9.97 -7.15 -8.69
CA SER A 55 -11.22 -6.59 -9.22
C SER A 55 -12.35 -6.51 -8.18
N SER A 56 -12.28 -7.27 -7.09
CA SER A 56 -13.33 -7.33 -6.06
C SER A 56 -12.99 -6.57 -4.78
N LEU A 57 -11.70 -6.44 -4.44
CA LEU A 57 -11.29 -5.94 -3.14
C LEU A 57 -11.48 -4.42 -3.01
N ILE A 58 -12.25 -4.02 -2.00
CA ILE A 58 -12.63 -2.63 -1.68
C ILE A 58 -11.91 -2.16 -0.41
N GLN A 59 -11.78 -3.04 0.58
CA GLN A 59 -11.13 -2.80 1.87
C GLN A 59 -9.97 -3.79 2.07
N LEU A 60 -8.80 -3.26 2.45
CA LEU A 60 -7.63 -4.04 2.80
C LEU A 60 -7.00 -3.48 4.09
N SER A 61 -6.98 -4.31 5.14
CA SER A 61 -6.27 -3.98 6.38
C SER A 61 -5.02 -4.84 6.51
N ILE A 62 -3.86 -4.19 6.50
CA ILE A 62 -2.54 -4.82 6.67
C ILE A 62 -1.73 -4.14 7.77
N GLY A 63 -2.39 -3.50 8.74
CA GLY A 63 -1.73 -2.93 9.92
C GLY A 63 -0.97 -3.96 10.79
N GLY A 64 0.01 -3.52 11.56
CA GLY A 64 0.69 -4.36 12.55
C GLY A 64 1.50 -5.54 11.98
N ASN A 65 2.02 -5.42 10.76
CA ASN A 65 2.63 -6.51 10.00
C ASN A 65 4.15 -6.40 9.80
N SER A 66 4.80 -5.40 10.40
CA SER A 66 6.21 -5.05 10.16
C SER A 66 6.52 -4.69 8.69
N LEU A 67 5.53 -4.14 7.98
CA LEU A 67 5.66 -3.64 6.61
C LEU A 67 6.51 -2.36 6.57
N SER A 68 7.56 -2.30 5.78
CA SER A 68 8.33 -1.08 5.52
C SER A 68 7.92 -0.41 4.20
N ASP A 69 8.61 0.68 3.86
CA ASP A 69 8.58 1.28 2.52
C ASP A 69 8.78 0.23 1.40
N VAL A 70 9.56 -0.84 1.64
CA VAL A 70 9.89 -1.90 0.66
C VAL A 70 8.71 -2.86 0.46
N GLY A 71 8.05 -3.31 1.52
CA GLY A 71 6.86 -4.16 1.42
C GLY A 71 5.71 -3.43 0.75
N LEU A 72 5.50 -2.15 1.10
CA LEU A 72 4.49 -1.33 0.43
C LEU A 72 4.85 -1.07 -1.04
N GLN A 73 6.14 -0.90 -1.36
CA GLN A 73 6.65 -0.85 -2.74
C GLN A 73 6.36 -2.14 -3.51
N ARG A 74 6.55 -3.32 -2.88
CA ARG A 74 6.27 -4.64 -3.45
C ARG A 74 4.78 -4.85 -3.72
N LEU A 75 3.91 -4.62 -2.74
CA LEU A 75 2.44 -4.71 -2.86
C LEU A 75 1.90 -3.89 -4.04
N THR A 76 2.47 -2.71 -4.28
CA THR A 76 2.01 -1.80 -5.34
C THR A 76 2.82 -1.90 -6.63
N ALA A 77 3.80 -2.82 -6.73
CA ALA A 77 4.64 -2.96 -7.92
C ALA A 77 3.88 -3.43 -9.18
N PRO A 78 2.99 -4.45 -9.13
CA PRO A 78 2.20 -4.85 -10.31
C PRO A 78 1.30 -3.73 -10.83
N ILE A 79 0.77 -2.90 -9.94
CA ILE A 79 -0.08 -1.75 -10.27
C ILE A 79 0.72 -0.69 -11.03
N ARG A 80 1.92 -0.34 -10.53
CA ARG A 80 2.80 0.63 -11.20
C ARG A 80 3.36 0.12 -12.54
N MET A 81 3.79 -1.14 -12.59
CA MET A 81 4.55 -1.69 -13.73
C MET A 81 3.64 -2.29 -14.82
N MET A 82 2.57 -2.98 -14.43
CA MET A 82 1.70 -3.75 -15.33
C MET A 82 0.28 -3.20 -15.46
N ARG A 83 -0.08 -2.17 -14.68
CA ARG A 83 -1.44 -1.59 -14.60
C ARG A 83 -2.50 -2.63 -14.24
N LYS A 84 -2.19 -3.49 -13.26
CA LYS A 84 -3.07 -4.53 -12.71
C LYS A 84 -2.93 -4.59 -11.19
N GLY A 85 -4.04 -4.66 -10.46
CA GLY A 85 -4.05 -4.87 -9.03
C GLY A 85 -4.82 -3.79 -8.27
N LEU A 86 -5.67 -4.21 -7.33
CA LEU A 86 -6.37 -3.32 -6.38
C LEU A 86 -7.19 -2.21 -7.05
N ASP A 87 -7.71 -2.48 -8.25
CA ASP A 87 -8.45 -1.54 -9.11
C ASP A 87 -9.78 -1.05 -8.49
N CYS A 88 -10.28 -1.74 -7.45
CA CYS A 88 -11.46 -1.38 -6.68
C CYS A 88 -11.18 -0.89 -5.24
N LEU A 89 -9.91 -0.80 -4.83
CA LEU A 89 -9.57 -0.51 -3.44
C LEU A 89 -9.87 0.95 -3.07
N GLN A 90 -10.77 1.14 -2.11
CA GLN A 90 -11.19 2.43 -1.55
C GLN A 90 -10.61 2.69 -0.15
N PHE A 91 -10.36 1.63 0.63
CA PHE A 91 -9.90 1.73 2.01
C PHE A 91 -8.61 0.91 2.19
N LEU A 92 -7.55 1.57 2.64
CA LEU A 92 -6.27 0.92 2.96
C LEU A 92 -5.87 1.26 4.40
N ASP A 93 -5.70 0.24 5.23
CA ASP A 93 -5.02 0.35 6.52
C ASP A 93 -3.58 -0.18 6.40
N VAL A 94 -2.60 0.68 6.71
CA VAL A 94 -1.18 0.33 6.87
C VAL A 94 -0.64 0.75 8.25
N SER A 95 -1.52 0.91 9.24
CA SER A 95 -1.17 1.36 10.60
C SER A 95 -0.19 0.42 11.33
N TYR A 96 0.43 0.85 12.42
CA TYR A 96 1.35 0.04 13.24
C TYR A 96 2.49 -0.65 12.44
N ASN A 97 2.93 -0.03 11.35
CA ASN A 97 3.99 -0.52 10.46
C ASN A 97 5.12 0.52 10.31
N PRO A 98 6.40 0.11 10.15
CA PRO A 98 7.54 1.01 9.95
C PRO A 98 7.60 1.67 8.55
N VAL A 99 6.49 2.28 8.12
CA VAL A 99 6.33 3.01 6.85
C VAL A 99 6.64 4.50 7.05
N SER A 100 7.37 5.12 6.11
CA SER A 100 7.78 6.53 6.13
C SER A 100 7.05 7.39 5.10
N GLU A 101 7.16 8.73 5.21
CA GLU A 101 6.65 9.70 4.21
C GLU A 101 7.07 9.33 2.77
N ARG A 102 8.22 8.66 2.58
CA ARG A 102 8.72 8.28 1.25
C ARG A 102 7.78 7.30 0.53
N ALA A 103 7.09 6.42 1.26
CA ALA A 103 6.27 5.36 0.69
C ALA A 103 4.93 5.87 0.13
N LEU A 104 4.49 7.08 0.48
CA LEU A 104 3.28 7.70 -0.09
C LEU A 104 3.32 7.74 -1.63
N ARG A 105 4.52 7.89 -2.22
CA ARG A 105 4.75 7.83 -3.67
C ARG A 105 4.32 6.51 -4.33
N TYR A 106 4.23 5.43 -3.55
CA TYR A 106 3.83 4.10 -4.02
C TYR A 106 2.32 3.90 -3.94
N ILE A 107 1.64 4.60 -3.02
CA ILE A 107 0.18 4.58 -2.83
C ILE A 107 -0.54 5.31 -3.98
N THR A 108 0.09 6.29 -4.62
CA THR A 108 -0.47 7.11 -5.71
C THR A 108 -0.99 6.34 -6.93
N CYS A 109 -0.65 5.05 -7.07
CA CYS A 109 -1.15 4.20 -8.15
C CYS A 109 -2.53 3.57 -7.88
N LEU A 110 -3.10 3.73 -6.68
CA LEU A 110 -4.43 3.21 -6.33
C LEU A 110 -5.54 4.17 -6.81
N PRO A 111 -6.29 3.84 -7.88
CA PRO A 111 -7.10 4.83 -8.62
C PRO A 111 -8.37 5.27 -7.88
N LYS A 112 -8.87 4.44 -6.94
CA LYS A 112 -10.11 4.66 -6.19
C LYS A 112 -9.90 4.88 -4.70
N LEU A 113 -8.66 5.10 -4.24
CA LEU A 113 -8.40 5.28 -2.82
C LEU A 113 -9.19 6.50 -2.27
N GLU A 114 -10.02 6.24 -1.28
CA GLU A 114 -10.89 7.22 -0.62
C GLU A 114 -10.52 7.42 0.85
N LYS A 115 -9.95 6.40 1.52
CA LYS A 115 -9.51 6.48 2.92
C LYS A 115 -8.22 5.71 3.16
N LEU A 116 -7.36 6.28 3.99
CA LEU A 116 -6.05 5.73 4.34
C LEU A 116 -5.83 5.86 5.85
N ASP A 117 -5.43 4.78 6.51
CA ASP A 117 -4.92 4.81 7.89
C ASP A 117 -3.40 4.60 7.91
N ILE A 118 -2.70 5.55 8.51
CA ILE A 118 -1.25 5.53 8.77
C ILE A 118 -0.94 5.75 10.27
N SER A 119 -1.90 5.46 11.17
CA SER A 119 -1.73 5.53 12.62
C SER A 119 -0.54 4.69 13.09
N ALA A 120 0.21 5.18 14.08
CA ALA A 120 1.38 4.50 14.63
C ALA A 120 2.45 4.05 13.60
N THR A 121 2.54 4.72 12.44
CA THR A 121 3.65 4.55 11.47
C THR A 121 4.87 5.41 11.82
N SER A 122 5.89 5.48 10.95
CA SER A 122 7.03 6.39 11.13
C SER A 122 6.78 7.82 10.61
N MET A 123 5.53 8.15 10.27
CA MET A 123 5.11 9.51 9.90
C MET A 123 4.70 10.30 11.15
N LYS A 124 4.86 11.63 11.13
CA LYS A 124 4.46 12.53 12.22
C LYS A 124 3.40 13.51 11.72
N LEU A 125 2.35 13.77 12.50
CA LEU A 125 1.38 14.80 12.11
C LEU A 125 2.03 16.18 12.06
N GLY A 126 1.71 16.92 11.00
CA GLY A 126 2.21 18.27 10.79
C GLY A 126 1.84 18.77 9.40
N THR A 127 2.03 20.07 9.16
CA THR A 127 1.63 20.73 7.90
C THR A 127 2.26 20.04 6.68
N ARG A 128 3.54 19.64 6.75
CA ARG A 128 4.23 18.91 5.68
C ARG A 128 3.52 17.62 5.27
N LEU A 129 3.09 16.81 6.24
CA LEU A 129 2.35 15.56 5.98
C LEU A 129 0.96 15.85 5.41
N LYS A 130 0.21 16.81 5.99
CA LYS A 130 -1.11 17.22 5.48
C LYS A 130 -1.05 17.68 4.02
N THR A 131 -0.10 18.56 3.69
CA THR A 131 0.14 19.02 2.31
C THR A 131 0.56 17.87 1.39
N THR A 132 1.46 16.99 1.82
CA THR A 132 1.92 15.85 1.00
C THR A 132 0.78 14.85 0.70
N MET A 133 -0.11 14.59 1.66
CA MET A 133 -1.30 13.75 1.46
C MET A 133 -2.32 14.38 0.50
N TRP A 134 -2.48 15.70 0.57
CA TRP A 134 -3.31 16.45 -0.36
C TRP A 134 -2.73 16.42 -1.79
N ASP A 135 -1.47 16.80 -1.95
CA ASP A 135 -0.81 16.96 -3.25
C ASP A 135 -0.60 15.61 -3.98
N LEU A 136 -0.37 14.52 -3.25
CA LEU A 136 -0.13 13.19 -3.86
C LEU A 136 -1.39 12.31 -4.00
N LEU A 137 -2.36 12.44 -3.09
CA LEU A 137 -3.50 11.51 -3.00
C LEU A 137 -4.88 12.21 -2.96
N GLY A 138 -4.93 13.54 -2.81
CA GLY A 138 -6.18 14.28 -2.63
C GLY A 138 -6.88 14.00 -1.30
N LEU A 139 -6.15 13.54 -0.28
CA LEU A 139 -6.70 13.16 1.02
C LEU A 139 -6.45 14.26 2.08
N ILE A 140 -7.45 14.52 2.91
CA ILE A 140 -7.39 15.41 4.07
C ILE A 140 -7.41 14.62 5.38
N TYR A 141 -6.81 15.20 6.43
CA TYR A 141 -6.72 14.60 7.75
C TYR A 141 -8.05 14.72 8.53
N SER A 142 -8.43 13.68 9.28
CA SER A 142 -9.67 13.64 10.06
C SER A 142 -9.53 14.27 11.45
N GLU A 143 -9.52 15.60 11.51
CA GLU A 143 -9.18 16.38 12.72
C GLU A 143 -10.07 16.17 13.96
N LYS A 144 -11.33 15.75 13.80
CA LYS A 144 -12.32 15.79 14.90
C LYS A 144 -12.80 14.43 15.39
N LYS A 145 -12.64 13.37 14.60
CA LYS A 145 -13.00 11.98 14.95
C LYS A 145 -12.12 11.00 14.16
N PRO A 146 -11.73 9.84 14.73
CA PRO A 146 -11.28 8.73 13.90
C PRO A 146 -12.40 8.30 12.95
N LEU A 147 -12.04 7.75 11.80
CA LEU A 147 -13.01 7.30 10.80
C LEU A 147 -13.50 5.90 11.14
N ASP A 148 -14.81 5.75 11.43
CA ASP A 148 -15.49 4.49 11.77
C ASP A 148 -15.23 3.31 10.80
N THR A 149 -14.76 3.59 9.58
CA THR A 149 -14.38 2.54 8.60
C THR A 149 -13.05 1.85 8.90
N PHE A 150 -12.32 2.29 9.92
CA PHE A 150 -11.16 1.59 10.50
C PHE A 150 -11.47 1.06 11.92
N ASP A 151 -12.75 1.02 12.32
CA ASP A 151 -13.22 0.31 13.51
C ASP A 151 -13.27 -1.21 13.23
N HIS A 152 -12.16 -1.89 13.51
CA HIS A 152 -12.04 -3.35 13.33
C HIS A 152 -13.01 -4.17 14.20
N SER A 153 -13.70 -3.59 15.21
CA SER A 153 -14.66 -4.34 16.04
C SER A 153 -15.84 -4.92 15.24
N ARG A 154 -16.08 -4.36 14.05
CA ARG A 154 -17.12 -4.79 13.11
C ARG A 154 -16.60 -5.71 12.01
N CYS A 155 -15.27 -5.90 11.89
CA CYS A 155 -14.69 -6.73 10.85
C CYS A 155 -14.91 -8.21 11.17
N LYS A 156 -15.67 -8.89 10.31
CA LYS A 156 -16.03 -10.31 10.45
C LYS A 156 -15.76 -11.04 9.14
N THR A 157 -15.56 -12.36 9.24
CA THR A 157 -15.67 -13.24 8.08
C THR A 157 -17.15 -13.39 7.76
N GLU A 158 -17.54 -13.20 6.50
CA GLU A 158 -18.95 -13.22 6.08
C GLU A 158 -19.11 -13.93 4.74
N GLY A 159 -19.98 -14.95 4.69
CA GLY A 159 -20.39 -15.62 3.45
C GLY A 159 -20.59 -17.13 3.59
N TRP A 160 -20.81 -17.81 2.47
CA TRP A 160 -21.12 -19.24 2.43
C TRP A 160 -20.02 -20.14 3.02
N ALA A 161 -18.75 -19.74 2.94
CA ALA A 161 -17.63 -20.47 3.55
C ALA A 161 -17.20 -19.94 4.93
N GLU A 162 -17.95 -19.04 5.56
CA GLU A 162 -17.66 -18.56 6.92
C GLU A 162 -17.53 -19.73 7.90
N GLN A 163 -18.45 -20.69 7.83
CA GLN A 163 -18.43 -21.88 8.66
C GLN A 163 -17.22 -22.80 8.39
N VAL A 164 -16.60 -22.73 7.21
CA VAL A 164 -15.37 -23.47 6.89
C VAL A 164 -14.16 -22.80 7.55
N VAL A 165 -14.10 -21.46 7.53
CA VAL A 165 -13.07 -20.69 8.25
C VAL A 165 -13.19 -20.91 9.76
N ASN A 166 -14.41 -20.88 10.29
CA ASN A 166 -14.69 -21.18 11.70
C ASN A 166 -14.23 -22.61 12.09
N GLN A 167 -14.44 -23.60 11.21
CA GLN A 167 -13.96 -24.97 11.41
C GLN A 167 -12.42 -25.08 11.41
N TRP A 168 -11.73 -24.29 10.59
CA TRP A 168 -10.26 -24.24 10.65
C TRP A 168 -9.79 -23.78 12.04
N GLU A 169 -10.44 -22.77 12.62
CA GLU A 169 -10.11 -22.25 13.95
C GLU A 169 -10.38 -23.29 15.05
N THR A 170 -11.56 -23.94 15.05
CA THR A 170 -11.86 -24.99 16.05
C THR A 170 -10.92 -26.19 15.95
N ASN A 171 -10.60 -26.62 14.73
CA ASN A 171 -9.70 -27.77 14.51
C ASN A 171 -8.27 -27.44 14.95
N ASN A 172 -7.82 -26.19 14.77
CA ASN A 172 -6.51 -25.74 15.22
C ASN A 172 -6.43 -25.64 16.75
N SER A 173 -7.53 -25.26 17.41
CA SER A 173 -7.65 -25.29 18.88
C SER A 173 -7.72 -26.71 19.47
N GLN A 174 -8.27 -27.69 18.73
CA GLN A 174 -8.37 -29.09 19.16
C GLN A 174 -7.10 -29.92 18.94
N MET A 175 -6.11 -29.40 18.21
CA MET A 175 -4.77 -30.01 18.14
C MET A 175 -4.17 -30.14 19.55
N PRO A 176 -3.55 -31.28 19.94
CA PRO A 176 -3.02 -31.51 21.28
C PRO A 176 -1.69 -30.76 21.55
N LYS A 177 -1.75 -29.41 21.49
CA LYS A 177 -0.62 -28.47 21.54
C LYS A 177 -0.11 -28.13 22.95
N GLN A 178 -0.57 -28.82 24.01
CA GLN A 178 -0.02 -28.66 25.36
C GLN A 178 1.02 -29.74 25.71
N LYS A 179 0.63 -31.02 25.90
CA LYS A 179 1.56 -32.09 26.36
C LYS A 179 2.87 -32.17 25.57
N LYS A 180 2.81 -32.32 24.25
CA LYS A 180 4.02 -32.42 23.40
C LYS A 180 4.90 -31.16 23.47
N ILE A 181 4.31 -29.98 23.69
CA ILE A 181 5.05 -28.73 23.79
C ILE A 181 5.73 -28.61 25.15
N ASP A 182 5.12 -29.05 26.25
CA ASP A 182 5.76 -29.06 27.57
C ASP A 182 6.82 -30.16 27.71
N GLU A 183 6.63 -31.31 27.07
CA GLU A 183 7.65 -32.35 26.89
C GLU A 183 8.85 -31.82 26.07
N SER A 184 8.58 -31.08 24.99
CA SER A 184 9.61 -30.45 24.15
C SER A 184 10.33 -29.30 24.88
N ARG A 185 9.62 -28.44 25.60
CA ARG A 185 10.18 -27.39 26.48
C ARG A 185 11.10 -27.99 27.53
N THR A 186 10.65 -29.04 28.20
CA THR A 186 11.44 -29.75 29.23
C THR A 186 12.69 -30.39 28.62
N SER A 187 12.58 -30.99 27.43
CA SER A 187 13.71 -31.59 26.73
C SER A 187 14.72 -30.54 26.24
N ALA A 188 14.25 -29.42 25.69
CA ALA A 188 15.09 -28.29 25.29
C ALA A 188 15.80 -27.63 26.48
N LEU A 189 15.11 -27.46 27.62
CA LEU A 189 15.72 -26.94 28.85
C LEU A 189 16.83 -27.85 29.39
N ARG A 190 16.65 -29.18 29.31
CA ARG A 190 17.70 -30.16 29.64
C ARG A 190 18.88 -30.11 28.66
N PHE A 191 18.62 -29.97 27.37
CA PHE A 191 19.64 -30.00 26.33
C PHE A 191 20.49 -28.72 26.25
N PHE A 192 19.85 -27.54 26.30
CA PHE A 192 20.56 -26.26 26.16
C PHE A 192 21.17 -25.73 27.47
N GLY A 193 20.83 -26.31 28.63
CA GLY A 193 21.61 -26.23 29.88
C GLY A 193 21.81 -24.86 30.53
N ARG A 194 21.36 -23.76 29.91
CA ARG A 194 21.59 -22.37 30.38
C ARG A 194 20.29 -21.57 30.39
N GLN A 195 19.75 -21.41 31.59
CA GLN A 195 18.43 -20.84 31.90
C GLN A 195 18.19 -19.40 31.39
N LYS A 196 19.23 -18.64 31.05
CA LYS A 196 19.10 -17.26 30.52
C LYS A 196 18.61 -17.24 29.06
N PHE A 197 19.34 -17.91 28.15
CA PHE A 197 19.11 -17.83 26.71
C PHE A 197 17.71 -18.33 26.31
N VAL A 198 17.26 -19.45 26.88
CA VAL A 198 15.92 -20.01 26.63
C VAL A 198 14.81 -19.09 27.15
N ARG A 199 15.06 -18.31 28.21
CA ARG A 199 14.05 -17.40 28.77
C ARG A 199 13.90 -16.13 27.95
N GLU A 200 14.98 -15.57 27.42
CA GLU A 200 14.92 -14.41 26.52
C GLU A 200 14.25 -14.78 25.19
N VAL A 201 14.63 -15.91 24.58
CA VAL A 201 14.04 -16.37 23.30
C VAL A 201 12.56 -16.76 23.43
N LEU A 202 12.12 -17.33 24.57
CA LEU A 202 10.71 -17.67 24.78
C LEU A 202 9.85 -16.50 25.29
N ASN A 203 10.43 -15.51 25.97
CA ASN A 203 9.74 -14.27 26.31
C ASN A 203 9.52 -13.37 25.07
N ALA A 204 10.19 -13.64 23.95
CA ALA A 204 9.95 -12.97 22.66
C ALA A 204 8.65 -13.40 21.94
N ALA A 205 7.77 -14.18 22.60
CA ALA A 205 6.39 -14.31 22.18
C ALA A 205 5.68 -12.95 22.34
N PRO A 206 5.17 -12.31 21.26
CA PRO A 206 4.49 -11.03 21.38
C PRO A 206 3.17 -11.24 22.12
N VAL A 207 3.19 -10.91 23.40
CA VAL A 207 1.99 -10.75 24.22
C VAL A 207 1.28 -9.51 23.71
N VAL A 208 0.31 -9.72 22.81
CA VAL A 208 -0.69 -8.70 22.47
C VAL A 208 -1.61 -8.55 23.69
N ARG A 209 -1.09 -7.85 24.69
CA ARG A 209 -1.93 -7.02 25.56
C ARG A 209 -2.26 -5.80 24.74
N GLU A 210 -3.55 -5.57 24.53
CA GLU A 210 -4.06 -4.23 24.23
C GLU A 210 -3.67 -3.36 25.44
N SER A 211 -2.55 -2.65 25.33
CA SER A 211 -2.05 -1.81 26.42
C SER A 211 -2.74 -0.46 26.37
N GLU A 212 -2.84 0.21 27.51
CA GLU A 212 -3.45 1.55 27.60
C GLU A 212 -2.69 2.58 26.73
N GLU A 213 -1.45 2.28 26.35
CA GLU A 213 -0.63 3.02 25.37
C GLU A 213 -1.20 3.00 23.93
N GLU A 214 -1.99 1.99 23.54
CA GLU A 214 -2.64 1.95 22.22
C GLU A 214 -3.78 2.99 22.09
N ALA A 215 -4.31 3.47 23.23
CA ALA A 215 -5.32 4.52 23.26
C ALA A 215 -4.72 5.93 23.07
N GLU A 216 -3.46 6.15 23.46
CA GLU A 216 -2.77 7.45 23.36
C GLU A 216 -2.01 7.66 22.03
N ARG A 217 -1.80 6.61 21.23
CA ARG A 217 -1.12 6.74 19.93
C ARG A 217 -1.94 7.58 18.94
N GLU A 218 -1.27 8.55 18.33
CA GLU A 218 -1.88 9.52 17.41
C GLU A 218 -2.57 8.80 16.23
N ARG A 219 -3.89 8.99 16.11
CA ARG A 219 -4.74 8.36 15.09
C ARG A 219 -4.71 9.15 13.79
N LEU A 220 -3.88 8.70 12.85
CA LEU A 220 -3.57 9.37 11.59
C LEU A 220 -4.48 8.87 10.44
N HIS A 221 -5.78 9.15 10.58
CA HIS A 221 -6.79 8.78 9.58
C HIS A 221 -6.95 9.88 8.52
N PHE A 222 -6.85 9.52 7.25
CA PHE A 222 -7.00 10.42 6.09
C PHE A 222 -8.16 9.98 5.19
N TYR A 223 -8.86 10.94 4.58
CA TYR A 223 -9.99 10.67 3.69
C TYR A 223 -10.10 11.70 2.55
N LYS A 224 -10.70 11.28 1.45
CA LYS A 224 -11.02 12.12 0.30
C LYS A 224 -12.25 12.97 0.63
N PRO A 225 -12.21 14.31 0.50
CA PRO A 225 -13.40 15.11 0.71
C PRO A 225 -14.45 14.79 -0.36
N ALA A 226 -15.73 14.83 0.03
CA ALA A 226 -16.81 14.87 -0.95
C ALA A 226 -16.66 16.13 -1.82
N ALA A 227 -17.04 16.07 -3.09
CA ALA A 227 -16.82 17.15 -4.07
C ALA A 227 -17.43 18.53 -3.69
N ASN A 228 -18.34 18.55 -2.70
CA ASN A 228 -19.01 19.76 -2.20
C ASN A 228 -18.43 20.27 -0.86
N ALA A 229 -17.35 19.67 -0.33
CA ALA A 229 -16.81 19.97 1.00
C ALA A 229 -15.52 20.82 0.93
N HIS A 230 -15.70 22.13 0.96
CA HIS A 230 -14.71 23.19 1.26
C HIS A 230 -13.31 23.08 0.61
N THR A 231 -13.07 23.95 -0.37
CA THR A 231 -11.72 24.51 -0.58
C THR A 231 -11.21 25.14 0.72
N PRO A 232 -9.96 24.87 1.16
CA PRO A 232 -9.35 25.62 2.25
C PRO A 232 -9.31 27.11 1.91
N GLU A 233 -9.62 27.98 2.88
CA GLU A 233 -9.59 29.42 2.66
C GLU A 233 -8.17 29.88 2.32
N ARG A 234 -7.98 30.33 1.07
CA ARG A 234 -6.77 30.99 0.64
C ARG A 234 -6.71 32.36 1.33
N GLN A 235 -6.00 32.43 2.46
CA GLN A 235 -5.78 33.69 3.19
C GLN A 235 -5.28 34.77 2.23
N THR A 236 -6.16 35.74 1.94
CA THR A 236 -5.93 36.80 0.97
C THR A 236 -5.93 38.12 1.71
N CYS A 237 -4.77 38.55 2.21
CA CYS A 237 -4.62 39.87 2.81
C CYS A 237 -4.80 40.94 1.72
N SER A 238 -5.99 41.55 1.68
CA SER A 238 -6.35 42.59 0.73
C SER A 238 -5.92 43.97 1.23
N SER A 239 -4.95 44.60 0.55
CA SER A 239 -4.55 45.99 0.81
C SER A 239 -4.47 46.80 -0.49
N THR A 240 -5.49 47.62 -0.72
CA THR A 240 -5.51 48.84 -1.58
C THR A 240 -4.99 48.77 -3.02
N ASN A 241 -5.92 48.78 -3.97
CA ASN A 241 -5.71 49.29 -5.33
C ASN A 241 -5.30 50.78 -5.33
N ARG A 242 -4.42 51.19 -6.25
CA ARG A 242 -4.54 52.44 -7.00
C ARG A 242 -4.18 52.22 -8.48
N GLN A 243 -4.85 52.95 -9.37
CA GLN A 243 -4.86 52.72 -10.82
C GLN A 243 -3.75 53.51 -11.54
N ALA A 244 -3.23 52.94 -12.63
CA ALA A 244 -2.79 53.69 -13.82
C ALA A 244 -2.76 52.76 -15.05
N GLU A 245 -3.55 53.10 -16.07
CA GLU A 245 -3.53 52.53 -17.43
C GLU A 245 -3.26 53.70 -18.41
N PRO A 246 -3.05 53.50 -19.72
CA PRO A 246 -2.36 52.41 -20.42
C PRO A 246 -1.27 52.95 -21.39
N SER A 247 -0.61 52.09 -22.16
CA SER A 247 0.04 52.51 -23.42
C SER A 247 0.04 51.39 -24.47
N ARG A 248 0.14 51.78 -25.75
CA ARG A 248 -0.02 50.92 -26.95
C ARG A 248 1.26 50.94 -27.81
N HIS A 249 1.24 50.17 -28.91
CA HIS A 249 2.12 50.26 -30.10
C HIS A 249 3.50 49.56 -29.99
N ASN A 250 4.08 48.98 -31.07
CA ASN A 250 3.53 48.74 -32.42
C ASN A 250 4.19 47.57 -33.18
N VAL A 251 3.49 47.14 -34.23
CA VAL A 251 3.82 46.11 -35.24
C VAL A 251 5.04 46.48 -36.13
N LYS A 252 5.89 45.51 -36.56
CA LYS A 252 6.35 45.32 -37.97
C LYS A 252 7.24 44.08 -38.24
N LYS A 253 7.52 43.83 -39.53
CA LYS A 253 7.82 42.50 -40.14
C LYS A 253 8.72 42.63 -41.40
N ARG A 254 9.79 41.82 -41.49
CA ARG A 254 10.67 41.52 -42.67
C ARG A 254 11.63 40.36 -42.27
N GLN A 255 12.24 39.49 -43.09
CA GLN A 255 12.43 39.27 -44.56
C GLN A 255 13.44 40.22 -45.27
N ARG A 256 14.33 39.78 -46.17
CA ARG A 256 14.49 38.47 -46.87
C ARG A 256 15.99 38.19 -47.20
N GLN A 257 16.24 37.05 -47.86
CA GLN A 257 17.47 36.52 -48.52
C GLN A 257 18.39 37.56 -49.22
N SER A 258 19.67 37.34 -49.56
CA SER A 258 20.49 36.10 -49.75
C SER A 258 22.03 36.40 -49.55
N GLU A 259 23.12 35.78 -50.06
CA GLU A 259 23.38 34.72 -51.08
C GLU A 259 24.69 33.87 -50.84
N ARG A 260 25.88 34.29 -51.34
CA ARG A 260 27.17 33.55 -51.51
C ARG A 260 28.39 34.46 -51.21
N CYS A 261 29.65 34.01 -51.03
CA CYS A 261 30.31 32.72 -51.35
C CYS A 261 31.48 32.36 -50.39
N ASP A 262 31.96 31.10 -50.51
CA ASP A 262 33.27 30.51 -50.16
C ASP A 262 33.95 30.73 -48.79
N GLY A 263 34.31 29.62 -48.11
CA GLY A 263 35.21 29.64 -46.94
C GLY A 263 35.26 28.37 -46.06
N SER A 264 36.14 27.42 -46.40
CA SER A 264 36.78 26.46 -45.47
C SER A 264 35.94 25.59 -44.48
N ARG A 265 35.79 24.31 -44.86
CA ARG A 265 35.97 23.07 -44.04
C ARG A 265 34.96 22.65 -42.94
N GLN A 266 34.56 21.38 -43.09
CA GLN A 266 34.18 20.37 -42.07
C GLN A 266 32.78 20.44 -41.41
N SER A 267 32.17 19.25 -41.29
CA SER A 267 30.74 19.04 -40.98
C SER A 267 30.55 18.21 -39.70
N PRO A 268 29.47 18.44 -38.92
CA PRO A 268 28.89 17.44 -38.03
C PRO A 268 27.81 16.59 -38.77
N PRO A 269 27.63 15.30 -38.43
CA PRO A 269 26.69 14.41 -39.13
C PRO A 269 25.23 14.59 -38.70
N THR A 270 24.31 14.20 -39.60
CA THR A 270 22.86 14.40 -39.46
C THR A 270 22.16 13.33 -38.59
N LYS A 271 20.96 13.69 -38.10
CA LYS A 271 20.00 12.87 -37.33
C LYS A 271 19.90 11.42 -37.84
N ARG A 272 19.92 10.44 -36.94
CA ARG A 272 19.55 9.05 -37.26
C ARG A 272 18.03 8.90 -37.46
N LEU A 273 17.66 8.05 -38.41
CA LEU A 273 16.31 7.53 -38.64
C LEU A 273 16.03 6.32 -37.70
N PRO A 274 14.76 5.89 -37.52
CA PRO A 274 14.41 4.78 -36.64
C PRO A 274 14.99 3.44 -37.13
N SER A 275 15.20 2.52 -36.18
CA SER A 275 15.74 1.17 -36.43
C SER A 275 14.76 0.26 -37.18
N SER A 276 15.32 -0.70 -37.91
CA SER A 276 14.61 -1.73 -38.69
C SER A 276 13.73 -2.65 -37.81
N ALA A 277 12.70 -3.22 -38.44
CA ALA A 277 11.99 -4.37 -37.90
C ALA A 277 12.86 -5.64 -37.97
N LEU A 278 12.51 -6.64 -37.17
CA LEU A 278 13.11 -7.98 -37.17
C LEU A 278 12.87 -8.70 -38.51
N THR A 279 13.82 -9.56 -38.93
CA THR A 279 13.66 -10.39 -40.14
C THR A 279 12.81 -11.62 -39.87
N ALA A 280 12.47 -12.38 -40.92
CA ALA A 280 11.83 -13.68 -40.75
C ALA A 280 12.74 -14.68 -40.01
N GLU A 281 14.06 -14.58 -40.20
CA GLU A 281 15.05 -15.45 -39.57
C GLU A 281 15.14 -15.20 -38.06
N ASP A 282 15.03 -13.93 -37.63
CA ASP A 282 14.93 -13.56 -36.20
C ASP A 282 13.69 -14.19 -35.53
N ILE A 283 12.58 -14.29 -36.27
CA ILE A 283 11.31 -14.84 -35.78
C ILE A 283 11.38 -16.37 -35.67
N ASP A 284 11.91 -17.06 -36.68
CA ASP A 284 12.06 -18.52 -36.64
C ASP A 284 13.03 -18.98 -35.54
N LEU A 285 14.07 -18.20 -35.24
CA LEU A 285 14.97 -18.48 -34.12
C LEU A 285 14.24 -18.39 -32.76
N LEU A 286 13.37 -17.39 -32.59
CA LEU A 286 12.55 -17.22 -31.37
C LEU A 286 11.50 -18.34 -31.19
N ASN A 287 11.06 -18.97 -32.27
CA ASN A 287 10.11 -20.09 -32.24
C ASN A 287 10.77 -21.45 -31.92
N SER A 288 12.09 -21.50 -31.71
CA SER A 288 12.87 -22.72 -31.44
C SER A 288 13.27 -22.95 -29.97
N TYR A 289 12.75 -22.14 -29.04
CA TYR A 289 13.04 -22.14 -27.60
C TYR A 289 11.82 -22.45 -26.72
#